data_AF-A0A0F9FD42-F1
#
_entry.id   AF-A0A0F9FD42-F1
#
_cell.length_a   1.000
_cell.length_b   1.000
_cell.length_c   1.000
_cell.angle_alpha   90.00
_cell.angle_beta   90.00
_cell.angle_gamma   90.00
#
_symmetry.space_group_name_H-M   'P 1'
#
loop_
_entity.id
_entity.type
_entity.pdbx_description
1 polymer ?
#
loop_
_entity_poly.entity_id
_entity_poly.type
_entity_poly.pdbx_seq_one_letter_code
_entity_poly.pdbx_strand_id
1 'polypeptide(L)'
;PPFTISVWIRPSYLAQKRRFTSIYRTSDNRWWVLWMDSNSPYKIRLDVNGYTAPIFTTTGVSSGTWHHCCAVVVSATERYVYLDGGNKGGGSGLSSRTITSLNRYSLGFPFGDSFDGDIAELAFYKAALADDEVDRLSKVSPLHVRPNDLADYLRLIRPPDNGIISGRVFGGGATINTTPHCRVFYITPPSSSCGLAPAMASDSYGPKIQVI
;
A
#
# COMPACT_ATOMS: atom_id res chain seq x y z
N PRO A 1 14.47 10.56 -8.86
CA PRO A 1 14.82 9.42 -7.96
C PRO A 1 13.78 8.31 -8.16
N PRO A 2 14.17 7.03 -8.13
CA PRO A 2 13.23 5.92 -8.26
C PRO A 2 12.33 5.82 -7.03
N PHE A 3 11.10 5.34 -7.22
CA PHE A 3 10.15 5.11 -6.12
C PHE A 3 9.08 4.10 -6.50
N THR A 4 8.37 3.56 -5.51
CA THR A 4 7.24 2.64 -5.70
C THR A 4 6.07 3.04 -4.82
N ILE A 5 4.84 2.92 -5.35
CA ILE A 5 3.58 3.05 -4.62
C ILE A 5 2.86 1.72 -4.73
N SER A 6 2.37 1.19 -3.62
CA SER A 6 1.53 -0.01 -3.58
C SER A 6 0.31 0.27 -2.74
N VAL A 7 -0.84 -0.27 -3.15
CA VAL A 7 -2.10 -0.12 -2.43
C VAL A 7 -3.06 -1.23 -2.85
N TRP A 8 -3.88 -1.68 -1.91
CA TRP A 8 -4.98 -2.58 -2.17
C TRP A 8 -6.27 -1.81 -2.34
N ILE A 9 -7.07 -2.19 -3.34
CA ILE A 9 -8.39 -1.60 -3.57
C ILE A 9 -9.44 -2.69 -3.73
N ARG A 10 -10.68 -2.40 -3.31
CA ARG A 10 -11.86 -3.21 -3.61
C ARG A 10 -12.94 -2.31 -4.19
N PRO A 11 -12.99 -2.16 -5.52
CA PRO A 11 -13.96 -1.29 -6.17
C PRO A 11 -15.39 -1.78 -5.90
N SER A 12 -16.32 -0.88 -5.57
CA SER A 12 -17.75 -1.18 -5.52
C SER A 12 -18.47 -0.77 -6.81
N TYR A 13 -17.83 0.09 -7.61
CA TYR A 13 -18.36 0.60 -8.87
C TYR A 13 -17.23 0.73 -9.91
N LEU A 14 -17.45 0.28 -11.15
CA LEU A 14 -16.42 0.18 -12.19
C LEU A 14 -16.62 1.13 -13.38
N ALA A 15 -17.86 1.57 -13.64
CA ALA A 15 -18.21 2.29 -14.87
C ALA A 15 -17.82 3.77 -14.88
N GLN A 16 -16.90 4.18 -14.00
CA GLN A 16 -16.37 5.54 -13.91
C GLN A 16 -14.89 5.53 -13.63
N LYS A 17 -14.22 6.55 -14.14
CA LYS A 17 -12.80 6.77 -13.88
C LYS A 17 -12.66 7.30 -12.46
N ARG A 18 -11.98 6.56 -11.58
CA ARG A 18 -11.87 6.90 -10.15
C ARG A 18 -10.43 6.96 -9.64
N ARG A 19 -10.14 7.89 -8.74
CA ARG A 19 -8.82 8.07 -8.09
C ARG A 19 -8.80 7.48 -6.71
N PHE A 20 -7.88 6.55 -6.48
CA PHE A 20 -7.70 5.98 -5.15
C PHE A 20 -6.46 6.51 -4.42
N THR A 21 -5.37 6.85 -5.11
CA THR A 21 -4.22 7.49 -4.47
C THR A 21 -3.43 8.42 -5.40
N SER A 22 -2.75 9.40 -4.81
CA SER A 22 -1.81 10.26 -5.52
C SER A 22 -0.67 10.72 -4.63
N ILE A 23 0.48 11.01 -5.24
CA ILE A 23 1.57 11.78 -4.66
C ILE A 23 1.77 13.06 -5.47
N TYR A 24 1.94 14.18 -4.77
CA TYR A 24 2.02 15.51 -5.37
C TYR A 24 2.86 16.46 -4.53
N ARG A 25 3.12 17.65 -5.11
CA ARG A 25 3.75 18.78 -4.45
C ARG A 25 2.69 19.83 -4.14
N THR A 26 2.83 20.57 -3.03
CA THR A 26 1.85 21.59 -2.61
C THR A 26 1.48 22.62 -3.70
N SER A 27 2.41 22.99 -4.58
CA SER A 27 2.16 23.98 -5.65
C SER A 27 1.66 23.40 -6.96
N ASP A 28 1.72 22.07 -7.11
CA ASP A 28 1.50 21.40 -8.38
C ASP A 28 0.25 20.53 -8.25
N ASN A 29 -0.71 20.74 -9.15
CA ASN A 29 -1.90 19.91 -9.16
C ASN A 29 -1.55 18.52 -9.73
N ARG A 30 -1.32 17.57 -8.80
CA ARG A 30 -1.37 16.12 -9.02
C ARG A 30 -0.28 15.59 -9.96
N TRP A 31 0.83 15.16 -9.38
CA TRP A 31 1.98 14.74 -10.17
C TRP A 31 1.92 13.26 -10.58
N TRP A 32 1.69 12.37 -9.62
CA TRP A 32 1.59 10.93 -9.84
C TRP A 32 0.27 10.44 -9.27
N VAL A 33 -0.59 9.89 -10.12
CA VAL A 33 -1.94 9.50 -9.71
C VAL A 33 -2.23 8.10 -10.20
N LEU A 34 -2.69 7.25 -9.30
CA LEU A 34 -3.22 5.94 -9.63
C LEU A 34 -4.75 6.01 -9.75
N TRP A 35 -5.24 5.48 -10.86
CA TRP A 35 -6.64 5.49 -11.24
C TRP A 35 -7.13 4.08 -11.58
N MET A 36 -8.42 3.88 -11.41
CA MET A 36 -9.17 2.88 -12.14
C MET A 36 -9.82 3.55 -13.36
N ASP A 37 -9.74 2.94 -14.54
CA ASP A 37 -10.33 3.45 -15.77
C ASP A 37 -11.79 3.02 -15.95
N SER A 38 -12.57 3.76 -16.75
CA SER A 38 -14.02 3.52 -16.91
C SER A 38 -14.40 2.49 -17.97
N ASN A 39 -13.44 2.06 -18.80
CA ASN A 39 -13.69 1.18 -19.93
C ASN A 39 -13.25 -0.24 -19.64
N SER A 40 -14.06 -1.22 -20.05
CA SER A 40 -13.69 -2.63 -19.94
C SER A 40 -12.54 -3.00 -20.89
N PRO A 41 -11.52 -3.74 -20.43
CA PRO A 41 -11.34 -4.19 -19.05
C PRO A 41 -10.90 -3.01 -18.17
N TYR A 42 -11.54 -2.83 -17.01
CA TYR A 42 -11.38 -1.69 -16.09
C TYR A 42 -9.97 -1.59 -15.51
N LYS A 43 -9.03 -1.09 -16.31
CA LYS A 43 -7.58 -1.15 -16.03
C LYS A 43 -7.17 -0.20 -14.92
N ILE A 44 -6.05 -0.54 -14.27
CA ILE A 44 -5.34 0.40 -13.42
C ILE A 44 -4.42 1.24 -14.29
N ARG A 45 -4.43 2.54 -14.02
CA ARG A 45 -3.75 3.57 -14.80
C ARG A 45 -2.82 4.37 -13.90
N LEU A 46 -1.58 4.56 -14.33
CA LEU A 46 -0.68 5.54 -13.75
C LEU A 46 -0.67 6.79 -14.64
N ASP A 47 -1.17 7.89 -14.09
CA ASP A 47 -1.11 9.22 -14.67
C ASP A 47 0.09 10.00 -14.15
N VAL A 48 0.73 10.74 -15.06
CA VAL A 48 1.82 11.65 -14.74
C VAL A 48 1.50 13.04 -15.29
N ASN A 49 1.63 14.07 -14.45
CA ASN A 49 1.54 15.48 -14.86
C ASN A 49 0.25 15.81 -15.65
N GLY A 50 -0.91 15.47 -15.09
CA GLY A 50 -2.20 15.87 -15.65
C GLY A 50 -2.47 15.37 -17.08
N TYR A 51 -2.45 14.05 -17.30
CA TYR A 51 -3.08 13.33 -18.42
C TYR A 51 -2.26 12.99 -19.67
N THR A 52 -1.00 13.40 -19.82
CA THR A 52 -0.25 13.09 -21.06
C THR A 52 0.37 11.69 -21.03
N ALA A 53 -0.20 10.78 -21.83
CA ALA A 53 0.24 9.40 -22.07
C ALA A 53 0.28 8.51 -20.80
N PRO A 54 -0.89 8.18 -20.22
CA PRO A 54 -0.98 7.17 -19.17
C PRO A 54 -0.40 5.82 -19.59
N ILE A 55 0.10 5.08 -18.60
CA ILE A 55 0.35 3.64 -18.73
C ILE A 55 -0.75 2.87 -18.02
N PHE A 56 -1.12 1.71 -18.56
CA PHE A 56 -2.20 0.87 -18.07
C PHE A 56 -1.71 -0.54 -17.82
N THR A 57 -2.35 -1.24 -16.88
CA THR A 57 -2.20 -2.68 -16.73
C THR A 57 -2.71 -3.44 -17.97
N THR A 58 -2.30 -4.68 -18.14
CA THR A 58 -2.75 -5.51 -19.27
C THR A 58 -4.18 -5.99 -19.09
N THR A 59 -4.59 -6.25 -17.84
CA THR A 59 -5.94 -6.66 -17.42
C THR A 59 -6.59 -5.60 -16.52
N GLY A 60 -7.90 -5.76 -16.26
CA GLY A 60 -8.68 -4.85 -15.43
C GLY A 60 -9.15 -5.48 -14.13
N VAL A 61 -9.61 -4.62 -13.23
CA VAL A 61 -10.22 -5.03 -11.96
C VAL A 61 -11.65 -5.48 -12.13
N SER A 62 -12.16 -6.14 -11.10
CA SER A 62 -13.55 -6.54 -10.95
C SER A 62 -14.15 -5.91 -9.69
N SER A 63 -15.48 -5.80 -9.65
CA SER A 63 -16.19 -5.19 -8.52
C SER A 63 -16.29 -6.19 -7.36
N GLY A 64 -16.21 -5.70 -6.13
CA GLY A 64 -16.37 -6.49 -4.91
C GLY A 64 -15.18 -7.39 -4.56
N THR A 65 -14.09 -7.36 -5.33
CA THR A 65 -12.89 -8.18 -5.10
C THR A 65 -11.68 -7.30 -4.80
N TRP A 66 -10.82 -7.79 -3.91
CA TRP A 66 -9.57 -7.12 -3.56
C TRP A 66 -8.52 -7.29 -4.66
N HIS A 67 -7.95 -6.18 -5.08
CA HIS A 67 -6.91 -6.11 -6.10
C HIS A 67 -5.68 -5.36 -5.59
N HIS A 68 -4.49 -5.92 -5.80
CA HIS A 68 -3.23 -5.25 -5.47
C HIS A 68 -2.78 -4.38 -6.64
N CYS A 69 -2.71 -3.07 -6.43
CA CYS A 69 -2.29 -2.10 -7.43
C CYS A 69 -0.90 -1.57 -7.07
N CYS A 70 0.03 -1.59 -8.01
CA CYS A 70 1.38 -1.08 -7.76
C CYS A 70 1.90 -0.25 -8.94
N ALA A 71 2.49 0.92 -8.65
CA ALA A 71 3.22 1.74 -9.62
C ALA A 71 4.70 1.78 -9.24
N VAL A 72 5.56 1.45 -10.20
CA VAL A 72 7.02 1.51 -10.06
C VAL A 72 7.55 2.57 -11.01
N VAL A 73 8.30 3.53 -10.49
CA VAL A 73 8.99 4.55 -11.28
C VAL A 73 10.48 4.31 -11.15
N VAL A 74 11.11 3.84 -12.23
CA VAL A 74 12.55 3.54 -12.28
C VAL A 74 13.33 4.80 -12.61
N SER A 75 12.85 5.58 -13.59
CA SER A 75 13.50 6.80 -14.03
C SER A 75 12.48 7.80 -14.60
N ALA A 76 12.97 8.95 -15.07
CA ALA A 76 12.15 9.93 -15.76
C ALA A 76 11.54 9.39 -17.07
N THR A 77 12.04 8.31 -17.63
CA THR A 77 11.58 7.72 -18.91
C THR A 77 11.19 6.25 -18.79
N GLU A 78 11.23 5.67 -17.59
CA GLU A 78 10.92 4.25 -17.36
C GLU A 78 10.01 4.07 -16.15
N ARG A 79 8.84 3.46 -16.40
CA ARG A 79 7.76 3.32 -15.44
C ARG A 79 6.90 2.12 -15.74
N TYR A 80 6.33 1.56 -14.69
CA TYR A 80 5.47 0.40 -14.74
C TYR A 80 4.26 0.52 -13.82
N VAL A 81 3.18 -0.16 -14.19
CA VAL A 81 2.00 -0.36 -13.36
C VAL A 81 1.64 -1.84 -13.36
N TYR A 82 1.30 -2.37 -12.20
CA TYR A 82 1.04 -3.79 -11.95
C TYR A 82 -0.34 -3.95 -11.32
N LEU A 83 -0.97 -5.07 -11.63
CA LEU A 83 -2.21 -5.54 -11.02
C LEU A 83 -2.01 -6.97 -10.54
N ASP A 84 -2.32 -7.20 -9.27
CA ASP A 84 -2.26 -8.49 -8.58
C ASP A 84 -0.85 -9.14 -8.59
N GLY A 85 0.19 -8.29 -8.52
CA GLY A 85 1.59 -8.71 -8.55
C GLY A 85 2.16 -8.96 -9.95
N GLY A 86 1.29 -8.95 -10.97
CA GLY A 86 1.66 -9.12 -12.37
C GLY A 86 0.93 -8.13 -13.27
N ASN A 87 0.40 -8.62 -14.39
CA ASN A 87 -0.38 -7.82 -15.36
C ASN A 87 0.27 -6.48 -15.72
N LYS A 88 1.60 -6.52 -15.80
CA LYS A 88 2.50 -5.38 -15.92
C LYS A 88 2.25 -4.64 -17.23
N GLY A 89 2.08 -3.33 -17.15
CA GLY A 89 2.17 -2.44 -18.30
C GLY A 89 3.15 -1.29 -18.06
N GLY A 90 3.40 -0.51 -19.11
CA GLY A 90 4.46 0.50 -19.13
C GLY A 90 5.71 0.02 -19.85
N GLY A 91 6.85 0.63 -19.56
CA GLY A 91 8.09 0.40 -20.30
C GLY A 91 9.14 1.47 -20.09
N SER A 92 10.25 1.33 -20.81
CA SER A 92 11.29 2.34 -20.97
C SER A 92 11.03 3.20 -22.22
N GLY A 93 11.81 4.28 -22.39
CA GLY A 93 11.68 5.18 -23.54
C GLY A 93 10.41 6.05 -23.55
N LEU A 94 9.69 6.11 -22.42
CA LEU A 94 8.53 6.97 -22.26
C LEU A 94 8.96 8.44 -22.21
N SER A 95 8.04 9.36 -22.50
CA SER A 95 8.30 10.80 -22.38
C SER A 95 8.88 11.15 -21.00
N SER A 96 9.90 12.00 -20.99
CA SER A 96 10.60 12.37 -19.76
C SER A 96 9.68 13.10 -18.79
N ARG A 97 9.62 12.61 -17.55
CA ARG A 97 8.87 13.18 -16.43
C ARG A 97 9.77 13.22 -15.21
N THR A 98 10.44 14.35 -15.04
CA THR A 98 11.34 14.57 -13.90
C THR A 98 10.54 14.78 -12.62
N ILE A 99 11.05 14.21 -11.54
CA ILE A 99 10.47 14.35 -10.21
C ILE A 99 11.20 15.47 -9.50
N THR A 100 10.49 16.50 -9.08
CA THR A 100 11.03 17.49 -8.12
C THR A 100 10.09 17.58 -6.93
N SER A 101 10.64 17.33 -5.73
CA SER A 101 10.05 17.73 -4.44
C SER A 101 8.61 17.27 -4.15
N LEU A 102 8.31 15.98 -4.37
CA LEU A 102 7.08 15.35 -3.87
C LEU A 102 7.04 15.37 -2.34
N ASN A 103 5.97 15.88 -1.74
CA ASN A 103 5.88 16.06 -0.29
C ASN A 103 4.49 15.80 0.32
N ARG A 104 3.51 15.40 -0.50
CA ARG A 104 2.15 15.09 -0.06
C ARG A 104 1.64 13.86 -0.78
N TYR A 105 0.79 13.10 -0.09
CA TYR A 105 -0.02 12.06 -0.70
C TYR A 105 -1.47 12.15 -0.23
N SER A 106 -2.40 11.64 -1.03
CA SER A 106 -3.82 11.58 -0.71
C SER A 106 -4.41 10.21 -1.02
N LEU A 107 -5.51 9.89 -0.33
CA LEU A 107 -6.24 8.63 -0.45
C LEU A 107 -7.73 8.91 -0.65
N GLY A 108 -8.39 8.12 -1.48
CA GLY A 108 -9.85 8.14 -1.67
C GLY A 108 -10.44 9.46 -2.19
N PHE A 109 -9.57 10.41 -2.55
CA PHE A 109 -9.80 11.81 -2.92
C PHE A 109 -11.26 12.33 -2.92
N PRO A 110 -11.65 13.26 -2.02
CA PRO A 110 -13.06 13.58 -1.73
C PRO A 110 -13.80 14.50 -2.74
N PHE A 111 -13.25 14.80 -3.93
CA PHE A 111 -13.92 15.69 -4.90
C PHE A 111 -13.89 15.15 -6.35
N GLY A 112 -15.07 15.12 -6.98
CA GLY A 112 -15.31 14.77 -8.39
C GLY A 112 -15.15 13.29 -8.72
N ASP A 113 -13.92 12.78 -8.61
CA ASP A 113 -13.53 11.43 -9.04
C ASP A 113 -13.16 10.52 -7.87
N SER A 114 -13.85 10.66 -6.74
CA SER A 114 -13.60 9.88 -5.52
C SER A 114 -13.68 8.38 -5.81
N PHE A 115 -12.83 7.59 -5.15
CA PHE A 115 -12.88 6.15 -5.29
C PHE A 115 -14.11 5.57 -4.60
N ASP A 116 -14.89 4.79 -5.34
CA ASP A 116 -16.00 4.03 -4.81
C ASP A 116 -15.51 2.63 -4.45
N GLY A 117 -15.26 2.40 -3.16
CA GLY A 117 -14.80 1.11 -2.67
C GLY A 117 -13.93 1.22 -1.42
N ASP A 118 -13.34 0.10 -1.05
CA ASP A 118 -12.42 0.02 0.08
C ASP A 118 -10.96 0.17 -0.38
N ILE A 119 -10.13 0.77 0.48
CA ILE A 119 -8.70 0.95 0.25
C ILE A 119 -7.96 0.41 1.48
N ALA A 120 -6.91 -0.36 1.26
CA ALA A 120 -6.09 -0.93 2.32
C ALA A 120 -4.59 -0.92 1.96
N GLU A 121 -3.74 -1.10 2.97
CA GLU A 121 -2.33 -1.50 2.79
C GLU A 121 -1.52 -0.57 1.87
N LEU A 122 -1.69 0.74 2.03
CA LEU A 122 -0.93 1.73 1.26
C LEU A 122 0.53 1.72 1.71
N ALA A 123 1.45 1.50 0.77
CA ALA A 123 2.89 1.54 1.00
C ALA A 123 3.59 2.47 0.01
N PHE A 124 4.60 3.18 0.51
CA PHE A 124 5.49 4.02 -0.28
C PHE A 124 6.93 3.58 -0.10
N TYR A 125 7.66 3.39 -1.19
CA TYR A 125 9.08 3.04 -1.18
C TYR A 125 9.92 4.12 -1.85
N LYS A 126 11.12 4.37 -1.32
CA LYS A 126 12.15 5.24 -1.90
C LYS A 126 13.03 4.54 -2.93
N ALA A 127 12.54 3.41 -3.47
CA ALA A 127 13.22 2.60 -4.46
C ALA A 127 12.22 2.08 -5.50
N ALA A 128 12.73 1.74 -6.68
CA ALA A 128 11.99 0.95 -7.66
C ALA A 128 12.07 -0.52 -7.26
N LEU A 129 10.92 -1.13 -6.98
CA LEU A 129 10.83 -2.56 -6.70
C LEU A 129 10.95 -3.35 -8.01
N ALA A 130 11.61 -4.50 -7.94
CA ALA A 130 11.71 -5.46 -9.03
C ALA A 130 10.41 -6.26 -9.20
N ASP A 131 10.26 -6.96 -10.33
CA ASP A 131 9.03 -7.70 -10.67
C ASP A 131 8.71 -8.78 -9.62
N ASP A 132 9.71 -9.50 -9.12
CA ASP A 132 9.56 -10.52 -8.08
C ASP A 132 9.18 -9.92 -6.71
N GLU A 133 9.66 -8.72 -6.42
CA GLU A 133 9.31 -8.00 -5.20
C GLU A 133 7.86 -7.49 -5.24
N VAL A 134 7.40 -7.03 -6.41
CA VAL A 134 6.00 -6.63 -6.62
C VAL A 134 5.06 -7.84 -6.54
N ASP A 135 5.47 -8.99 -7.08
CA ASP A 135 4.73 -10.26 -6.93
C ASP A 135 4.67 -10.73 -5.46
N ARG A 136 5.75 -10.58 -4.70
CA ARG A 136 5.73 -10.87 -3.25
C ARG A 136 4.83 -9.90 -2.51
N LEU A 137 4.91 -8.61 -2.82
CA LEU A 137 4.13 -7.54 -2.18
C LEU A 137 2.61 -7.71 -2.38
N SER A 138 2.18 -8.41 -3.43
CA SER A 138 0.76 -8.76 -3.65
C SER A 138 0.26 -9.88 -2.73
N LYS A 139 1.10 -10.40 -1.83
CA LYS A 139 0.79 -11.53 -0.94
C LYS A 139 1.18 -11.24 0.51
N VAL A 140 2.27 -10.51 0.75
CA VAL A 140 2.84 -10.27 2.09
C VAL A 140 2.81 -8.80 2.48
N SER A 141 2.84 -8.53 3.78
CA SER A 141 2.87 -7.16 4.29
C SER A 141 4.10 -6.39 3.75
N PRO A 142 3.94 -5.09 3.41
CA PRO A 142 5.05 -4.20 3.03
C PRO A 142 6.25 -4.21 3.97
N LEU A 143 6.06 -4.55 5.26
CA LEU A 143 7.15 -4.69 6.23
C LEU A 143 8.15 -5.81 5.89
N HIS A 144 7.80 -6.73 4.99
CA HIS A 144 8.62 -7.89 4.60
C HIS A 144 9.21 -7.77 3.18
N VAL A 145 8.99 -6.65 2.50
CA VAL A 145 9.54 -6.38 1.16
C VAL A 145 10.34 -5.11 1.26
N ARG A 146 11.66 -5.15 1.06
CA ARG A 146 12.59 -4.01 1.18
C ARG A 146 12.25 -3.02 2.33
N PRO A 147 12.21 -3.46 3.60
CA PRO A 147 11.81 -2.59 4.71
C PRO A 147 12.69 -1.34 4.86
N ASN A 148 13.96 -1.41 4.49
CA ASN A 148 14.88 -0.26 4.54
C ASN A 148 14.52 0.85 3.55
N ASP A 149 13.84 0.51 2.45
CA ASP A 149 13.39 1.48 1.44
C ASP A 149 11.96 1.95 1.69
N LEU A 150 11.24 1.34 2.64
CA LEU A 150 9.86 1.68 2.97
C LEU A 150 9.82 3.07 3.63
N ALA A 151 9.26 4.05 2.93
CA ALA A 151 9.11 5.42 3.38
C ALA A 151 7.93 5.58 4.34
N ASP A 152 6.82 4.91 4.03
CA ASP A 152 5.60 4.93 4.83
C ASP A 152 4.72 3.73 4.53
N TYR A 153 3.87 3.37 5.49
CA TYR A 153 2.96 2.24 5.37
C TYR A 153 1.72 2.44 6.24
N LEU A 154 0.54 2.35 5.64
CA LEU A 154 -0.76 2.49 6.28
C LEU A 154 -1.56 1.22 6.06
N ARG A 155 -1.85 0.50 7.15
CA ARG A 155 -2.65 -0.73 7.11
C ARG A 155 -4.11 -0.48 6.70
N LEU A 156 -4.72 0.56 7.27
CA LEU A 156 -6.13 0.92 7.07
C LEU A 156 -7.10 -0.22 7.47
N ILE A 157 -6.76 -0.95 8.53
CA ILE A 157 -7.57 -2.01 9.16
C ILE A 157 -8.46 -1.43 10.27
N ARG A 158 -7.97 -0.44 11.03
CA ARG A 158 -8.70 0.15 12.16
C ARG A 158 -8.21 1.57 12.51
N PRO A 159 -9.09 2.50 12.91
CA PRO A 159 -8.67 3.80 13.39
C PRO A 159 -7.96 3.73 14.76
N PRO A 160 -7.04 4.66 15.05
CA PRO A 160 -6.33 5.51 14.10
C PRO A 160 -5.26 4.69 13.37
N ASP A 161 -5.30 4.64 12.02
CA ASP A 161 -4.21 4.07 11.24
C ASP A 161 -3.28 5.17 10.74
N ASN A 162 -2.34 5.52 11.63
CA ASN A 162 -1.24 6.41 11.30
C ASN A 162 -0.21 5.69 10.44
N GLY A 163 0.61 6.46 9.71
CA GLY A 163 1.76 5.92 9.00
C GLY A 163 2.70 5.18 9.96
N ILE A 164 2.90 3.88 9.74
CA ILE A 164 3.66 3.00 10.63
C ILE A 164 5.13 3.39 10.65
N ILE A 165 5.66 3.87 9.53
CA ILE A 165 7.05 4.30 9.43
C ILE A 165 7.18 5.81 9.69
N SER A 166 6.31 6.62 9.10
CA SER A 166 6.43 8.08 9.20
C SER A 166 5.87 8.67 10.51
N GLY A 167 5.05 7.91 11.25
CA GLY A 167 4.28 8.40 12.39
C GLY A 167 3.17 9.39 11.99
N ARG A 168 2.95 9.62 10.70
CA ARG A 168 2.02 10.65 10.20
C ARG A 168 0.59 10.30 10.56
N VAL A 169 -0.09 11.24 11.22
CA VAL A 169 -1.52 11.17 11.49
C VAL A 169 -2.29 11.52 10.22
N PHE A 170 -3.17 10.61 9.79
CA PHE A 170 -4.12 10.87 8.71
C PHE A 170 -5.39 11.49 9.29
N GLY A 171 -5.64 12.77 8.98
CA GLY A 171 -6.86 13.48 9.36
C GLY A 171 -7.83 13.56 8.18
N GLY A 172 -9.00 12.92 8.28
CA GLY A 172 -10.12 13.18 7.37
C GLY A 172 -11.14 12.04 7.19
N GLY A 173 -12.40 12.30 7.58
CA GLY A 173 -13.67 12.06 6.87
C GLY A 173 -14.06 10.70 6.26
N ALA A 174 -13.22 9.67 6.25
CA ALA A 174 -13.63 8.37 5.71
C ALA A 174 -14.63 7.68 6.67
N THR A 175 -15.76 7.20 6.15
CA THR A 175 -16.63 6.29 6.89
C THR A 175 -15.87 4.99 7.13
N ILE A 176 -15.66 4.67 8.40
CA ILE A 176 -14.92 3.48 8.81
C ILE A 176 -15.91 2.32 8.83
N ASN A 177 -15.73 1.36 7.93
CA ASN A 177 -16.51 0.14 7.90
C ASN A 177 -15.60 -1.05 8.22
N THR A 178 -16.06 -1.94 9.09
CA THR A 178 -15.41 -3.23 9.34
C THR A 178 -15.74 -4.18 8.20
N THR A 179 -14.92 -4.17 7.16
CA THR A 179 -15.07 -5.07 6.00
C THR A 179 -14.00 -6.16 6.00
N PRO A 180 -14.25 -7.32 5.35
CA PRO A 180 -13.21 -8.34 5.18
C PRO A 180 -11.97 -7.73 4.51
N HIS A 181 -10.85 -7.80 5.22
CA HIS A 181 -9.59 -7.22 4.77
C HIS A 181 -8.99 -7.98 3.58
N CYS A 182 -8.12 -7.33 2.82
CA CYS A 182 -7.37 -8.00 1.77
C CYS A 182 -6.48 -9.12 2.34
N ARG A 183 -6.21 -10.14 1.52
CA ARG A 183 -5.40 -11.31 1.88
C ARG A 183 -3.91 -10.96 1.92
N VAL A 184 -3.49 -10.36 3.03
CA VAL A 184 -2.07 -10.02 3.28
C VAL A 184 -1.55 -10.85 4.44
N PHE A 185 -0.46 -11.58 4.20
CA PHE A 185 0.22 -12.31 5.25
C PHE A 185 1.07 -11.35 6.10
N TYR A 186 0.61 -11.11 7.33
CA TYR A 186 1.40 -10.51 8.40
C TYR A 186 2.19 -11.62 9.07
N ILE A 187 3.38 -11.91 8.56
CA ILE A 187 4.28 -12.85 9.21
C ILE A 187 4.73 -12.15 10.50
N THR A 188 4.30 -12.66 11.65
CA THR A 188 4.93 -12.25 12.91
C THR A 188 6.35 -12.80 12.91
N PRO A 189 7.36 -12.03 13.36
CA PRO A 189 8.68 -12.62 13.61
C PRO A 189 8.49 -13.85 14.50
N PRO A 190 9.29 -14.92 14.34
CA PRO A 190 9.16 -16.11 15.17
C PRO A 190 9.20 -15.65 16.62
N SER A 191 8.13 -15.96 17.36
CA SER A 191 8.14 -15.75 18.80
C SER A 191 9.32 -16.55 19.33
N SER A 192 10.29 -15.85 19.91
CA SER A 192 11.21 -16.49 20.85
C SER A 192 10.33 -17.27 21.82
N SER A 193 10.49 -18.58 21.80
CA SER A 193 9.66 -19.60 22.41
C SER A 193 8.95 -19.11 23.68
N CYS A 194 7.66 -19.37 23.78
CA CYS A 194 7.00 -19.47 25.08
C CYS A 194 7.81 -20.47 25.91
N GLY A 195 8.66 -19.94 26.79
CA GLY A 195 9.31 -20.72 27.81
C GLY A 195 8.21 -21.19 28.74
N LEU A 196 7.65 -22.36 28.44
CA LEU A 196 7.02 -23.18 29.46
C LEU A 196 8.13 -23.50 30.45
N ALA A 197 8.24 -22.70 31.52
CA ALA A 197 8.97 -23.15 32.69
C ALA A 197 8.35 -24.50 33.10
N PRO A 198 9.13 -25.59 33.17
CA PRO A 198 8.57 -26.85 33.61
C PRO A 198 8.03 -26.67 35.02
N ALA A 199 6.77 -27.07 35.22
CA ALA A 199 6.17 -27.14 36.54
C ALA A 199 7.00 -28.09 37.41
N MET A 200 7.67 -27.55 38.44
CA MET A 200 8.18 -28.38 39.53
C MET A 200 7.10 -28.47 40.60
N ALA A 201 6.48 -29.64 40.69
CA ALA A 201 5.64 -30.05 41.81
C ALA A 201 6.52 -30.71 42.91
N SER A 202 6.07 -30.54 44.17
CA SER A 202 6.45 -31.23 45.43
C SER A 202 7.92 -31.06 45.90
N ASP A 203 8.24 -30.72 47.16
CA ASP A 203 7.71 -31.25 48.42
C ASP A 203 7.96 -30.33 49.64
N SER A 204 7.37 -30.76 50.74
CA SER A 204 7.09 -30.18 52.07
C SER A 204 8.23 -29.93 53.11
N TYR A 205 7.86 -29.17 54.17
CA TYR A 205 8.36 -29.08 55.58
C TYR A 205 9.42 -28.03 56.04
N GLY A 206 8.92 -26.88 56.58
CA GLY A 206 9.32 -26.13 57.81
C GLY A 206 10.76 -25.58 58.07
N PRO A 207 11.02 -24.77 59.13
CA PRO A 207 10.15 -23.98 60.01
C PRO A 207 10.38 -22.45 59.93
N LYS A 208 9.49 -21.71 60.63
CA LYS A 208 9.49 -20.25 60.88
C LYS A 208 10.76 -19.77 61.58
N ILE A 209 11.27 -18.58 61.23
CA ILE A 209 11.96 -17.64 62.15
C ILE A 209 11.63 -16.20 61.70
N GLN A 210 11.24 -15.39 62.68
CA GLN A 210 10.94 -13.96 62.61
C GLN A 210 12.12 -13.19 63.26
N VAL A 211 12.16 -11.86 63.06
CA VAL A 211 13.01 -10.84 63.75
C VAL A 211 14.40 -10.65 63.10
N ILE A 212 14.89 -9.44 62.79
CA ILE A 212 14.71 -8.08 63.37
C ILE A 212 14.14 -7.09 62.35
#